data_AF-A0A1F5PA98-F1
#
_entry.id   AF-A0A1F5PA98-F1
#
_cell.length_a   1.000
_cell.length_b   1.000
_cell.length_c   1.000
_cell.angle_alpha   90.00
_cell.angle_beta   90.00
_cell.angle_gamma   90.00
#
_symmetry.space_group_name_H-M   'P 1'
#
loop_
_entity.id
_entity.type
_entity.pdbx_description
1 polymer ?
#
loop_
_entity_poly.entity_id
_entity_poly.type
_entity_poly.pdbx_seq_one_letter_code
_entity_poly.pdbx_strand_id
1 'polypeptide(L)'
;MAFNLTLRKVYLYLFATVGLVLVITGSVSFIDLGLKVFIFKNADTYPVYVEKRIPTDKVGEERVLTDEEIAARKAEEEDRQNQQRRADRERQAAQALAQLIVGMPLFAYHWSVIRKENQV
;
A
#
# COMPACT_ATOMS: atom_id res chain seq x y z
N MET A 1 45.47 17.67 -13.46
CA MET A 1 44.60 18.10 -12.34
C MET A 1 43.10 18.06 -12.71
N ALA A 2 42.64 17.10 -13.54
CA ALA A 2 41.24 17.03 -14.03
C ALA A 2 40.41 15.91 -13.37
N PHE A 3 41.06 14.89 -12.83
CA PHE A 3 40.40 13.66 -12.33
C PHE A 3 39.52 13.89 -11.09
N ASN A 4 39.90 14.82 -10.21
CA ASN A 4 39.13 15.14 -9.00
C ASN A 4 37.79 15.82 -9.30
N LEU A 5 37.69 16.56 -10.40
CA LEU A 5 36.47 17.23 -10.84
C LEU A 5 35.43 16.23 -11.36
N THR A 6 35.88 15.19 -12.07
CA THR A 6 35.01 14.13 -12.56
C THR A 6 34.51 13.25 -11.40
N LEU A 7 35.41 12.86 -10.48
CA LEU A 7 35.05 12.05 -9.32
C LEU A 7 34.05 12.76 -8.40
N ARG A 8 34.27 14.06 -8.15
CA ARG A 8 33.35 14.90 -7.36
C ARG A 8 31.97 15.00 -8.02
N LYS A 9 31.91 15.21 -9.34
CA LYS A 9 30.64 15.26 -10.08
C LYS A 9 29.91 13.93 -9.98
N VAL A 10 30.59 12.81 -10.22
CA VAL A 10 30.01 11.46 -10.12
C VAL A 10 29.45 11.21 -8.72
N TYR A 11 30.21 11.53 -7.67
CA TYR A 11 29.74 11.43 -6.27
C TYR A 11 28.48 12.27 -6.04
N LEU A 12 28.47 13.53 -6.48
CA LEU A 12 27.32 14.43 -6.29
C LEU A 12 26.08 13.92 -7.04
N TYR A 13 26.21 13.44 -8.28
CA TYR A 13 25.09 12.89 -9.03
C TYR A 13 24.55 11.60 -8.40
N LEU A 14 25.42 10.71 -7.91
CA LEU A 14 24.99 9.50 -7.21
C LEU A 14 24.26 9.84 -5.90
N PHE A 15 24.84 10.73 -5.09
CA PHE A 15 24.22 11.16 -3.84
C PHE A 15 22.87 11.84 -4.08
N ALA A 16 22.80 12.74 -5.06
CA ALA A 16 21.56 13.40 -5.45
C ALA A 16 20.51 12.40 -5.97
N THR A 17 20.93 11.38 -6.73
CA THR A 17 20.03 10.33 -7.23
C THR A 17 19.45 9.52 -6.08
N VAL A 18 20.28 9.07 -5.14
CA VAL A 18 19.82 8.34 -3.95
C VAL A 18 18.89 9.21 -3.10
N GLY A 19 19.29 10.46 -2.86
CA GLY A 19 18.45 11.42 -2.12
C GLY A 19 17.10 11.65 -2.80
N LEU A 20 17.08 11.80 -4.13
CA LEU A 20 15.86 11.98 -4.89
C LEU A 20 14.93 10.77 -4.77
N VAL A 21 15.46 9.55 -4.85
CA VAL A 21 14.67 8.33 -4.65
C VAL A 21 14.04 8.31 -3.25
N LEU A 22 14.81 8.63 -2.20
CA LEU A 22 14.29 8.68 -0.83
C LEU A 22 13.20 9.73 -0.65
N VAL A 23 13.35 10.90 -1.27
CA VAL A 23 12.33 11.96 -1.23
C VAL A 23 11.06 11.53 -1.94
N ILE A 24 11.17 10.90 -3.11
CA ILE A 24 10.01 10.41 -3.87
C ILE A 24 9.26 9.33 -3.07
N THR A 25 9.97 8.32 -2.54
CA THR A 25 9.34 7.25 -1.78
C THR A 25 8.72 7.74 -0.48
N GLY A 26 9.37 8.67 0.21
CA GLY A 26 8.82 9.33 1.39
C GLY A 26 7.56 10.14 1.07
N SER A 27 7.56 10.88 -0.04
CA SER A 27 6.40 11.67 -0.48
C SER A 27 5.20 10.79 -0.83
N VAL A 28 5.44 9.69 -1.56
CA VAL A 28 4.38 8.71 -1.88
C VAL A 28 3.82 8.11 -0.59
N SER A 29 4.67 7.70 0.35
CA SER A 29 4.23 7.10 1.62
C SER A 29 3.40 8.09 2.46
N PHE A 30 3.77 9.37 2.46
CA PHE A 30 3.04 10.41 3.17
C PHE A 30 1.65 10.66 2.58
N ILE A 31 1.55 10.75 1.25
CA ILE A 31 0.27 10.93 0.56
C ILE A 31 -0.61 9.70 0.72
N ASP A 32 -0.05 8.49 0.60
CA ASP A 32 -0.77 7.23 0.83
C ASP A 32 -1.40 7.19 2.23
N LEU A 33 -0.64 7.57 3.26
CA LEU A 33 -1.16 7.70 4.63
C LEU A 33 -2.31 8.70 4.70
N GLY A 34 -2.15 9.89 4.12
CA GLY A 34 -3.21 10.90 4.09
C GLY A 34 -4.48 10.39 3.39
N LEU A 35 -4.33 9.68 2.27
CA LEU A 35 -5.45 9.08 1.55
C LEU A 35 -6.17 8.03 2.40
N LYS A 36 -5.44 7.16 3.10
CA LYS A 36 -6.02 6.14 4.00
C LYS A 36 -6.76 6.75 5.19
N VAL A 37 -6.20 7.79 5.79
CA VAL A 37 -6.80 8.44 6.98
C VAL A 37 -8.05 9.26 6.64
N PHE A 38 -8.01 10.04 5.55
CA PHE A 38 -9.06 11.00 5.26
C PHE A 38 -10.10 10.53 4.24
N ILE A 39 -9.70 9.72 3.24
CA ILE A 39 -10.56 9.30 2.12
C ILE A 39 -10.95 7.82 2.24
N PHE A 40 -9.98 6.93 2.42
CA PHE A 40 -10.14 5.48 2.41
C PHE A 40 -10.18 4.89 3.82
N LYS A 41 -11.19 5.27 4.59
CA LYS A 41 -11.29 4.92 6.03
C LYS A 41 -11.36 3.41 6.30
N ASN A 42 -11.78 2.58 5.33
CA ASN A 42 -11.82 1.13 5.54
C ASN A 42 -10.46 0.47 5.30
N ALA A 43 -9.48 1.20 4.74
CA ALA A 43 -8.12 0.70 4.55
C ALA A 43 -7.43 0.33 5.87
N ASP A 44 -7.80 0.94 6.99
CA ASP A 44 -7.22 0.62 8.30
C ASP A 44 -8.01 -0.44 9.09
N THR A 45 -9.03 -1.05 8.49
CA THR A 45 -9.79 -2.11 9.16
C THR A 45 -8.98 -3.41 9.12
N TYR A 46 -8.53 -3.86 10.29
CA TYR A 46 -7.97 -5.20 10.49
C TYR A 46 -9.05 -6.08 11.11
N PRO A 47 -9.49 -7.15 10.43
CA PRO A 47 -10.41 -8.10 11.04
C PRO A 47 -9.69 -8.80 12.19
N VAL A 48 -10.15 -8.55 13.42
CA VAL A 48 -9.65 -9.25 14.61
C VAL A 48 -10.06 -10.71 14.53
N TYR A 49 -9.08 -11.60 14.44
CA TYR A 49 -9.33 -13.04 14.42
C TYR A 49 -9.62 -13.52 15.84
N VAL A 50 -10.90 -13.48 16.23
CA VAL A 50 -11.34 -14.17 17.44
C VAL A 50 -11.65 -15.60 17.05
N GLU A 51 -10.74 -16.51 17.38
CA GLU A 51 -10.97 -17.94 17.26
C GLU A 51 -12.09 -18.31 18.25
N LYS A 52 -13.34 -18.39 17.76
CA LYS A 52 -14.47 -18.91 18.54
C LYS A 52 -14.22 -20.40 18.78
N ARG A 53 -13.56 -20.73 19.89
CA ARG A 53 -13.42 -22.10 20.40
C ARG A 53 -14.82 -22.67 20.54
N ILE A 54 -15.04 -23.85 19.97
CA ILE A 54 -16.24 -24.64 20.25
C ILE A 54 -16.22 -24.89 21.76
N PRO A 55 -17.28 -24.58 22.53
CA PRO A 55 -17.39 -25.06 23.90
C PRO A 55 -17.36 -26.59 23.80
N THR A 56 -16.22 -27.19 24.15
CA THR A 56 -16.13 -28.64 24.29
C THR A 56 -16.92 -28.99 25.53
N ASP A 57 -18.20 -29.29 25.32
CA ASP A 57 -19.05 -29.89 26.33
C ASP A 57 -18.51 -31.31 26.58
N LYS A 58 -17.56 -31.40 27.51
CA LYS A 58 -16.92 -32.62 28.02
C LYS A 58 -15.99 -33.35 27.04
N VAL A 59 -14.93 -33.90 27.63
CA VAL A 59 -13.84 -34.64 26.99
C VAL A 59 -14.39 -35.77 26.11
N GLY A 60 -14.21 -35.66 24.79
CA GLY A 60 -14.24 -36.81 23.88
C GLY A 60 -15.40 -36.92 22.88
N GLU A 61 -16.40 -36.04 22.89
CA GLU A 61 -17.45 -36.07 21.85
C GLU A 61 -17.24 -34.95 20.82
N GLU A 62 -17.04 -35.35 19.56
CA GLU A 62 -17.00 -34.46 18.41
C GLU A 62 -18.42 -33.87 18.24
N ARG A 63 -18.65 -32.66 18.77
CA ARG A 63 -19.91 -31.95 18.60
C ARG A 63 -20.13 -31.71 17.09
N VAL A 64 -20.97 -32.54 16.49
CA VAL A 64 -21.42 -32.37 15.11
C VAL A 64 -22.23 -31.07 15.06
N LEU A 65 -21.73 -30.07 14.34
CA LEU A 65 -22.43 -28.81 14.12
C LEU A 65 -23.75 -29.10 13.41
N THR A 66 -24.82 -28.46 13.87
CA THR A 66 -26.10 -28.47 13.15
C THR A 66 -25.96 -27.73 11.81
N ASP A 67 -26.76 -28.10 10.81
CA ASP A 67 -26.73 -27.45 9.48
C ASP A 67 -26.92 -25.92 9.57
N GLU A 68 -27.68 -25.46 10.55
CA GLU A 68 -27.90 -24.04 10.85
C GLU A 68 -26.63 -23.35 11.39
N GLU A 69 -25.88 -24.01 12.29
CA GLU A 69 -24.60 -23.51 12.81
C GLU A 69 -23.52 -23.45 11.71
N ILE A 70 -23.51 -24.41 10.79
CA ILE A 70 -22.60 -24.42 9.62
C ILE A 70 -22.94 -23.26 8.68
N ALA A 71 -24.23 -23.08 8.37
CA ALA A 71 -24.69 -21.99 7.51
C ALA A 71 -24.37 -20.61 8.12
N ALA A 72 -24.58 -20.44 9.43
CA ALA A 72 -24.26 -19.21 10.14
C ALA A 72 -22.74 -18.90 10.11
N ARG A 73 -21.88 -19.90 10.30
CA ARG A 73 -20.42 -19.74 10.19
C ARG A 73 -19.99 -19.36 8.78
N LYS A 74 -20.54 -20.01 7.77
CA LYS A 74 -20.23 -19.71 6.37
C LYS A 74 -20.62 -18.28 6.00
N ALA A 75 -21.79 -17.82 6.44
CA ALA A 75 -22.23 -16.44 6.24
C ALA A 75 -21.31 -15.42 6.95
N GLU A 76 -20.88 -15.72 8.19
CA GLU A 76 -19.92 -14.88 8.93
C GLU A 76 -18.56 -14.83 8.22
N GLU A 77 -18.07 -15.94 7.69
CA GLU A 77 -16.83 -16.02 6.91
C GLU A 77 -16.93 -15.24 5.58
N GLU A 78 -18.05 -15.36 4.86
CA GLU A 78 -18.27 -14.63 3.60
C GLU A 78 -18.29 -13.11 3.83
N ASP A 79 -18.97 -12.64 4.88
CA ASP A 79 -18.99 -11.21 5.22
C ASP A 79 -17.58 -10.70 5.57
N ARG A 80 -16.82 -11.47 6.36
CA ARG A 80 -15.43 -11.16 6.70
C ARG A 80 -14.54 -11.09 5.45
N GLN A 81 -14.65 -12.06 4.54
CA GLN A 81 -13.91 -12.03 3.28
C GLN A 81 -14.29 -10.82 2.43
N ASN A 82 -15.56 -10.40 2.45
CA ASN A 82 -16.00 -9.21 1.74
C ASN A 82 -15.40 -7.93 2.34
N GLN A 83 -15.34 -7.83 3.66
CA GLN A 83 -14.71 -6.69 4.35
C GLN A 83 -13.21 -6.62 4.06
N GLN A 84 -12.50 -7.76 4.14
CA GLN A 84 -11.07 -7.84 3.78
C GLN A 84 -10.80 -7.41 2.34
N ARG A 85 -11.57 -7.95 1.39
CA ARG A 85 -11.45 -7.60 -0.04
C ARG A 85 -11.67 -6.12 -0.29
N ARG A 86 -12.58 -5.47 0.46
CA ARG A 86 -12.81 -4.02 0.37
C ARG A 86 -11.61 -3.24 0.92
N ALA A 87 -11.15 -3.58 2.13
CA ALA A 87 -10.00 -2.93 2.74
C ALA A 87 -8.74 -3.01 1.87
N ASP A 88 -8.46 -4.17 1.28
CA ASP A 88 -7.28 -4.37 0.43
C ASP A 88 -7.36 -3.55 -0.87
N ARG A 89 -8.54 -3.46 -1.48
CA ARG A 89 -8.76 -2.61 -2.66
C ARG A 89 -8.55 -1.14 -2.33
N GLU A 90 -9.05 -0.68 -1.19
CA GLU A 90 -8.86 0.70 -0.73
C GLU A 90 -7.38 1.01 -0.45
N ARG A 91 -6.65 0.10 0.20
CA ARG A 91 -5.19 0.23 0.40
C ARG A 91 -4.43 0.33 -0.91
N GLN A 92 -4.76 -0.53 -1.88
CA GLN A 92 -4.13 -0.54 -3.20
C GLN A 92 -4.45 0.75 -3.97
N ALA A 93 -5.71 1.21 -3.91
CA ALA A 93 -6.12 2.45 -4.54
C ALA A 93 -5.39 3.67 -3.95
N ALA A 94 -5.30 3.75 -2.62
CA ALA A 94 -4.57 4.82 -1.93
C ALA A 94 -3.09 4.87 -2.39
N GLN A 95 -2.42 3.71 -2.40
CA GLN A 95 -1.03 3.61 -2.81
C GLN A 95 -0.82 4.02 -4.27
N ALA A 96 -1.67 3.51 -5.17
CA ALA A 96 -1.60 3.84 -6.59
C ALA A 96 -1.85 5.33 -6.86
N LEU A 97 -2.84 5.91 -6.17
CA LEU A 97 -3.12 7.34 -6.27
C LEU A 97 -1.96 8.18 -5.75
N ALA A 98 -1.36 7.80 -4.62
CA ALA A 98 -0.19 8.49 -4.09
C ALA A 98 0.99 8.47 -5.09
N GLN A 99 1.24 7.33 -5.73
CA GLN A 99 2.26 7.21 -6.78
C GLN A 99 1.96 8.10 -7.98
N LEU A 100 0.70 8.18 -8.42
CA LEU A 100 0.30 9.04 -9.54
C LEU A 100 0.42 10.53 -9.19
N ILE A 101 -0.02 10.92 -7.99
CA ILE A 101 0.05 12.32 -7.53
C ILE A 101 1.49 12.83 -7.49
N VAL A 102 2.45 11.98 -7.09
CA VAL A 102 3.87 12.36 -7.05
C VAL A 102 4.56 12.17 -8.41
N GLY A 103 4.33 11.02 -9.04
CA GLY A 103 5.04 10.61 -10.25
C GLY A 103 4.62 11.39 -11.49
N MET A 104 3.34 11.78 -11.59
CA MET A 104 2.83 12.47 -12.78
C MET A 104 3.41 13.88 -12.95
N PRO A 105 3.49 14.73 -11.90
CA PRO A 105 4.21 16.01 -11.99
C PRO A 105 5.70 15.84 -12.30
N LEU A 106 6.36 14.86 -11.70
CA LEU A 106 7.78 14.57 -11.97
C LEU A 106 8.00 14.19 -13.43
N PHE A 107 7.18 13.26 -13.95
CA PHE A 107 7.24 12.85 -15.35
C PHE A 107 6.98 14.03 -16.29
N ALA A 108 5.94 14.83 -16.03
CA ALA A 108 5.60 16.00 -16.84
C ALA A 108 6.73 17.04 -16.86
N TYR A 109 7.35 17.28 -15.70
CA TYR A 109 8.50 18.18 -15.59
C TYR A 109 9.66 17.68 -16.47
N HIS A 110 10.09 16.43 -16.30
CA HIS A 110 11.20 15.88 -17.07
C HIS A 110 10.91 15.82 -18.57
N TRP A 111 9.69 15.43 -18.96
CA TRP A 111 9.26 15.46 -20.36
C TRP A 111 9.36 16.85 -20.98
N SER A 112 8.94 17.88 -20.23
CA SER A 112 9.00 19.27 -20.69
C SER A 112 10.44 19.77 -20.91
N VAL A 113 11.39 19.33 -20.07
CA VAL A 113 12.81 19.67 -20.21
C VAL A 113 13.39 19.04 -21.47
N ILE A 114 13.16 17.73 -21.65
CA ILE A 114 13.64 16.99 -22.83
C ILE A 114 13.09 17.60 -24.13
N ARG A 115 11.81 17.97 -24.14
CA ARG A 115 11.20 18.60 -25.32
C ARG A 115 11.84 19.95 -25.65
N LYS A 116 12.19 20.76 -24.65
CA LYS A 116 12.86 22.05 -24.86
C LYS A 116 14.27 21.89 -25.41
N GLU A 117 15.01 20.90 -24.89
CA GLU A 117 16.38 20.61 -25.35
C GLU A 117 16.41 20.05 -26.79
N ASN A 118 15.40 19.28 -27.19
CA ASN A 118 15.28 18.74 -28.55
C ASN A 118 14.74 19.73 -29.60
N GLN A 119 14.27 20.92 -29.18
CA GLN A 119 13.74 21.96 -30.07
C GLN A 119 14.75 23.09 -30.36
N VAL A 120 15.98 22.99 -29.83
CA VAL A 120 17.14 23.87 -30.11
C VAL A 120 18.11 23.11 -31.01
#